data_AF-A0A316NT23-F1
#
_entry.id   AF-A0A316NT23-F1
#
_cell.length_a   1.000
_cell.length_b   1.000
_cell.length_c   1.000
_cell.angle_alpha   90.00
_cell.angle_beta   90.00
_cell.angle_gamma   90.00
#
_symmetry.space_group_name_H-M   'P 1'
#
loop_
_entity.id
_entity.type
_entity.pdbx_description
1 polymer ?
#
loop_
_entity_poly.entity_id
_entity_poly.type
_entity_poly.pdbx_seq_one_letter_code
_entity_poly.pdbx_strand_id
1 'polypeptide(L)'
;MKKTFAFILVLSMALALCACGGEGTGEVVYVDPTPAAETAAPAVETPASTADTAASTESADSLGVVLDYAVNDVQPGSSGCSLRGIKCAAMLLDWAAETPLDADGIAAAVETWKSAATEDALSLFSECMDLVASSCESLSQDNAQELLDESGSTDCAYPWSDAAFAAAQSVFSAAGVR
;
A
#
# COMPACT_ATOMS: atom_id res chain seq x y z
N MET A 1 25.07 -13.42 29.92
CA MET A 1 24.35 -14.68 30.17
C MET A 1 23.62 -15.05 28.88
N LYS A 2 23.95 -16.20 28.30
CA LYS A 2 23.44 -16.71 27.01
C LYS A 2 22.13 -17.47 27.27
N LYS A 3 21.06 -17.15 26.55
CA LYS A 3 19.89 -18.04 26.40
C LYS A 3 19.42 -18.01 24.95
N THR A 4 19.99 -18.96 24.22
CA THR A 4 19.49 -19.50 22.95
C THR A 4 18.10 -20.10 23.16
N PHE A 5 17.14 -19.70 22.33
CA PHE A 5 16.00 -20.56 22.01
C PHE A 5 15.88 -20.66 20.49
N ALA A 6 15.66 -21.89 20.06
CA ALA A 6 15.87 -22.40 18.73
C ALA A 6 14.62 -23.18 18.33
N PHE A 7 14.43 -23.31 17.01
CA PHE A 7 13.44 -24.16 16.32
C PHE A 7 11.99 -23.66 16.45
N ILE A 8 11.17 -23.64 15.40
CA ILE A 8 10.86 -24.77 14.51
C ILE A 8 10.51 -24.26 13.10
N LEU A 9 11.21 -24.83 12.11
CA LEU A 9 10.92 -24.78 10.68
C LEU A 9 9.82 -25.81 10.38
N VAL A 10 8.69 -25.38 9.83
CA VAL A 10 7.67 -26.28 9.26
C VAL A 10 7.63 -26.07 7.75
N LEU A 11 8.29 -26.98 7.05
CA LEU A 11 8.23 -27.17 5.60
C LEU A 11 7.37 -28.42 5.35
N SER A 12 6.17 -28.23 4.82
CA SER A 12 5.33 -29.27 4.20
C SER A 12 4.24 -28.53 3.41
N MET A 13 3.83 -28.88 2.21
CA MET A 13 3.70 -30.20 1.61
C MET A 13 3.53 -30.08 0.09
N ALA A 14 3.83 -31.18 -0.59
CA ALA A 14 4.10 -31.38 -2.00
C ALA A 14 2.98 -31.04 -3.01
N LEU A 15 3.44 -30.86 -4.25
CA LEU A 15 2.69 -30.79 -5.51
C LEU A 15 1.76 -32.00 -5.74
N ALA A 16 0.61 -31.74 -6.35
CA ALA A 16 -0.10 -32.72 -7.17
C ALA A 16 -0.68 -32.02 -8.42
N LEU A 17 0.02 -32.17 -9.55
CA LEU A 17 -0.48 -31.88 -10.89
C LEU A 17 -1.33 -33.09 -11.34
N CYS A 18 -2.65 -32.93 -11.43
CA CYS A 18 -3.50 -33.86 -12.16
C CYS A 18 -3.69 -33.35 -13.58
N ALA A 19 -2.88 -33.91 -14.48
CA ALA A 19 -3.17 -33.96 -15.90
C ALA A 19 -4.17 -35.09 -16.17
N CYS A 20 -5.30 -34.78 -16.79
CA CYS A 20 -6.02 -35.69 -17.69
C CYS A 20 -6.13 -34.90 -19.00
N GLY A 21 -5.51 -35.31 -20.11
CA GLY A 21 -5.47 -36.69 -20.62
C GLY A 21 -6.71 -36.85 -21.48
N GLY A 22 -6.62 -36.39 -22.72
CA GLY A 22 -7.68 -36.51 -23.71
C GLY A 22 -7.72 -37.92 -24.31
N GLU A 23 -8.92 -38.39 -24.62
CA GLU A 23 -9.17 -39.47 -25.56
C GLU A 23 -10.35 -39.04 -26.45
N GLY A 24 -10.12 -39.08 -27.75
CA GLY A 24 -11.09 -38.67 -28.76
C GLY A 24 -12.09 -39.77 -29.08
N THR A 25 -13.14 -39.39 -29.79
CA THR A 25 -13.73 -40.25 -30.83
C THR A 25 -14.56 -39.35 -31.74
N GLY A 26 -14.24 -39.39 -33.03
CA GLY A 26 -14.99 -38.67 -34.06
C GLY A 26 -16.31 -39.36 -34.35
N GLU A 27 -17.31 -38.56 -34.69
CA GLU A 27 -18.35 -38.96 -35.64
C GLU A 27 -18.64 -37.77 -36.54
N VAL A 28 -18.73 -38.08 -37.82
CA VAL A 28 -18.89 -37.18 -38.97
C VAL A 28 -20.37 -36.99 -39.30
N VAL A 29 -20.60 -35.94 -40.10
CA VAL A 29 -21.77 -35.69 -40.96
C VAL A 29 -22.91 -34.94 -40.22
N TYR A 30 -23.43 -33.79 -40.65
CA TYR A 30 -23.76 -33.33 -42.01
C TYR A 30 -23.65 -31.78 -42.07
N VAL A 31 -23.05 -31.25 -43.15
CA VAL A 31 -23.11 -29.82 -43.50
C VAL A 31 -24.30 -29.63 -44.43
N ASP A 32 -25.18 -28.68 -44.15
CA ASP A 32 -25.82 -27.89 -45.21
C ASP A 32 -26.19 -26.48 -44.70
N PRO A 33 -26.04 -25.41 -45.51
CA PRO A 33 -25.74 -24.06 -45.03
C PRO A 33 -26.97 -23.14 -44.99
N THR A 34 -26.96 -22.14 -44.11
CA THR A 34 -27.82 -20.95 -44.22
C THR A 34 -27.10 -19.75 -43.59
N PRO A 35 -26.99 -18.59 -44.27
CA PRO A 35 -26.08 -17.52 -43.87
C PRO A 35 -26.75 -16.49 -42.94
N ALA A 36 -25.87 -15.71 -42.29
CA ALA A 36 -26.10 -14.44 -41.59
C ALA A 36 -26.44 -14.51 -40.09
N ALA A 37 -25.43 -14.26 -39.25
CA ALA A 37 -25.48 -13.26 -38.19
C ALA A 37 -24.07 -13.04 -37.63
N GLU A 38 -23.55 -11.81 -37.74
CA GLU A 38 -22.44 -11.32 -36.93
C GLU A 38 -22.76 -11.58 -35.46
N THR A 39 -21.94 -12.40 -34.79
CA THR A 39 -21.99 -12.57 -33.34
C THR A 39 -20.67 -12.07 -32.80
N ALA A 40 -20.76 -10.94 -32.10
CA ALA A 40 -19.66 -10.36 -31.34
C ALA A 40 -19.05 -11.41 -30.40
N ALA A 41 -17.73 -11.57 -30.48
CA ALA A 41 -17.00 -12.32 -29.48
C ALA A 41 -17.20 -11.64 -28.12
N PRO A 42 -17.62 -12.35 -27.06
CA PRO A 42 -17.59 -11.78 -25.72
C PRO A 42 -16.13 -11.50 -25.37
N ALA A 43 -15.87 -10.27 -24.90
CA ALA A 43 -14.60 -9.92 -24.29
C ALA A 43 -14.31 -10.95 -23.19
N VAL A 44 -13.15 -11.59 -23.31
CA VAL A 44 -12.58 -12.40 -22.23
C VAL A 44 -12.27 -11.41 -21.11
N GLU A 45 -13.18 -11.28 -20.16
CA GLU A 45 -12.91 -10.66 -18.86
C GLU A 45 -11.84 -11.54 -18.20
N THR A 46 -10.58 -11.12 -18.27
CA THR A 46 -9.52 -11.67 -17.44
C THR A 46 -9.98 -11.52 -15.99
N PRO A 47 -10.15 -12.60 -15.21
CA PRO A 47 -10.54 -12.46 -13.82
C PRO A 47 -9.45 -11.66 -13.09
N ALA A 48 -9.82 -10.50 -12.54
CA ALA A 48 -8.97 -9.77 -11.60
C ALA A 48 -8.56 -10.75 -10.48
N SER A 49 -7.26 -10.84 -10.22
CA SER A 49 -6.71 -11.78 -9.25
C SER A 49 -7.17 -11.40 -7.84
N THR A 50 -7.83 -12.30 -7.13
CA THR A 50 -8.32 -12.06 -5.76
C THR A 50 -7.20 -11.72 -4.77
N ALA A 51 -5.96 -12.12 -5.06
CA ALA A 51 -4.79 -11.80 -4.24
C ALA A 51 -4.38 -10.32 -4.33
N ASP A 52 -4.56 -9.69 -5.49
CA ASP A 52 -4.21 -8.30 -5.74
C ASP A 52 -5.14 -7.34 -4.98
N THR A 53 -6.43 -7.70 -4.93
CA THR A 53 -7.44 -7.00 -4.14
C THR A 53 -7.18 -7.09 -2.62
N ALA A 54 -6.73 -8.26 -2.13
CA ALA A 54 -6.42 -8.44 -0.72
C ALA A 54 -5.21 -7.58 -0.28
N ALA A 55 -4.11 -7.62 -1.04
CA ALA A 55 -2.92 -6.82 -0.76
C ALA A 55 -3.20 -5.31 -0.81
N SER A 56 -4.04 -4.87 -1.77
CA SER A 56 -4.49 -3.48 -1.87
C SER A 56 -5.31 -3.05 -0.64
N THR A 57 -6.17 -3.94 -0.13
CA THR A 57 -6.97 -3.67 1.08
C THR A 57 -6.06 -3.56 2.30
N GLU A 58 -5.13 -4.51 2.50
CA GLU A 58 -4.18 -4.48 3.62
C GLU A 58 -3.27 -3.24 3.59
N SER A 59 -2.85 -2.81 2.39
CA SER A 59 -2.10 -1.57 2.22
C SER A 59 -2.93 -0.32 2.56
N ALA A 60 -4.21 -0.27 2.15
CA ALA A 60 -5.10 0.83 2.49
C ALA A 60 -5.34 0.91 4.02
N ASP A 61 -5.53 -0.22 4.69
CA ASP A 61 -5.65 -0.28 6.15
C ASP A 61 -4.36 0.18 6.84
N SER A 62 -3.20 -0.22 6.31
CA SER A 62 -1.88 0.20 6.82
C SER A 62 -1.65 1.70 6.65
N LEU A 63 -2.10 2.29 5.53
CA LEU A 63 -2.09 3.74 5.36
C LEU A 63 -2.96 4.42 6.42
N GLY A 64 -4.15 3.87 6.72
CA GLY A 64 -5.02 4.36 7.77
C GLY A 64 -4.32 4.49 9.12
N VAL A 65 -3.50 3.51 9.51
CA VAL A 65 -2.69 3.56 10.74
C VAL A 65 -1.69 4.73 10.73
N VAL A 66 -1.08 5.02 9.58
CA VAL A 66 -0.17 6.18 9.44
C VAL A 66 -0.94 7.49 9.57
N LEU A 67 -2.11 7.61 8.96
CA LEU A 67 -2.96 8.81 9.05
C LEU A 67 -3.50 9.01 10.48
N ASP A 68 -3.85 7.94 11.18
CA ASP A 68 -4.21 7.99 12.60
C ASP A 68 -3.04 8.48 13.45
N TYR A 69 -1.82 7.99 13.22
CA TYR A 69 -0.63 8.49 13.91
C TYR A 69 -0.40 9.98 13.62
N ALA A 70 -0.61 10.41 12.38
CA ALA A 70 -0.46 11.82 12.01
C ALA A 70 -1.35 12.72 12.87
N VAL A 71 -2.65 12.43 12.98
CA VAL A 71 -3.58 13.28 13.74
C VAL A 71 -3.49 13.11 15.25
N ASN A 72 -3.16 11.92 15.75
CA ASN A 72 -3.14 11.66 17.19
C ASN A 72 -1.80 12.04 17.85
N ASP A 73 -0.68 11.87 17.15
CA ASP A 73 0.65 11.94 17.76
C ASP A 73 1.50 13.11 17.27
N VAL A 74 1.40 13.56 16.01
CA VAL A 74 2.26 14.65 15.52
C VAL A 74 2.05 15.92 16.34
N GLN A 75 0.78 16.31 16.50
CA GLN A 75 0.34 17.43 17.35
C GLN A 75 1.14 18.71 17.06
N PRO A 76 0.96 19.35 15.88
CA PRO A 76 1.67 20.57 15.49
C PRO A 76 1.63 21.67 16.56
N GLY A 77 2.71 22.44 16.67
CA GLY A 77 2.85 23.52 17.67
C GLY A 77 3.17 23.06 19.10
N SER A 78 3.13 21.75 19.38
CA SER A 78 3.57 21.21 20.67
C SER A 78 5.07 20.90 20.69
N SER A 79 5.64 20.78 21.90
CA SER A 79 7.05 20.40 22.06
C SER A 79 7.30 19.00 21.47
N GLY A 80 8.36 18.86 20.67
CA GLY A 80 8.75 17.62 20.03
C GLY A 80 7.92 17.24 18.79
N CYS A 81 7.01 18.10 18.30
CA CYS A 81 6.25 17.82 17.09
C CYS A 81 7.14 17.58 15.87
N SER A 82 8.31 18.23 15.78
CA SER A 82 9.27 18.01 14.70
C SER A 82 9.77 16.56 14.64
N LEU A 83 10.19 15.97 15.77
CA LEU A 83 10.67 14.59 15.80
C LEU A 83 9.53 13.57 15.58
N ARG A 84 8.32 13.88 16.05
CA ARG A 84 7.14 13.06 15.75
C ARG A 84 6.72 13.16 14.29
N GLY A 85 6.93 14.32 13.65
CA GLY A 85 6.83 14.51 12.21
C GLY A 85 7.78 13.61 11.44
N ILE A 86 9.07 13.60 11.83
CA ILE A 86 10.08 12.70 11.24
C ILE A 86 9.68 11.23 11.39
N LYS A 87 9.20 10.84 12.57
CA LYS A 87 8.73 9.46 12.80
C LYS A 87 7.53 9.10 11.92
N CYS A 88 6.54 9.99 11.82
CA CYS A 88 5.39 9.79 10.94
C CYS A 88 5.79 9.73 9.47
N ALA A 89 6.75 10.56 9.05
CA ALA A 89 7.30 10.56 7.70
C ALA A 89 8.03 9.24 7.39
N ALA A 90 8.82 8.72 8.33
CA ALA A 90 9.45 7.41 8.18
C ALA A 90 8.42 6.28 8.03
N MET A 91 7.37 6.28 8.87
CA MET A 91 6.25 5.32 8.75
C MET A 91 5.55 5.42 7.39
N LEU A 92 5.32 6.64 6.90
CA LEU A 92 4.70 6.87 5.60
C LEU A 92 5.58 6.37 4.45
N LEU A 93 6.90 6.60 4.52
CA LEU A 93 7.84 6.17 3.50
C LEU A 93 8.06 4.65 3.52
N ASP A 94 8.04 4.00 4.68
CA ASP A 94 8.06 2.54 4.81
C ASP A 94 6.82 1.92 4.17
N TRP A 95 5.64 2.44 4.48
CA TRP A 95 4.41 2.03 3.81
C TRP A 95 4.48 2.27 2.30
N ALA A 96 4.97 3.44 1.88
CA ALA A 96 5.06 3.82 0.47
C ALA A 96 6.07 2.97 -0.32
N ALA A 97 7.07 2.39 0.34
CA ALA A 97 8.02 1.48 -0.30
C ALA A 97 7.40 0.11 -0.65
N GLU A 98 6.39 -0.32 0.11
CA GLU A 98 5.78 -1.65 -0.01
C GLU A 98 4.37 -1.61 -0.64
N THR A 99 3.77 -0.42 -0.78
CA THR A 99 2.38 -0.29 -1.23
C THR A 99 2.20 -0.76 -2.69
N PRO A 100 1.21 -1.63 -2.98
CA PRO A 100 0.81 -1.95 -4.33
C PRO A 100 -0.15 -0.90 -4.93
N LEU A 101 -0.59 0.09 -4.13
CA LEU A 101 -1.58 1.07 -4.55
C LEU A 101 -0.97 2.08 -5.52
N ASP A 102 -1.65 2.30 -6.65
CA ASP A 102 -1.42 3.45 -7.51
C ASP A 102 -2.05 4.73 -6.93
N ALA A 103 -1.83 5.87 -7.59
CA ALA A 103 -2.28 7.17 -7.11
C ALA A 103 -3.80 7.28 -6.88
N ASP A 104 -4.63 6.62 -7.71
CA ASP A 104 -6.09 6.62 -7.53
C ASP A 104 -6.48 5.74 -6.34
N GLY A 105 -5.82 4.60 -6.17
CA GLY A 105 -5.98 3.72 -5.00
C GLY A 105 -5.59 4.43 -3.69
N ILE A 106 -4.50 5.18 -3.70
CA ILE A 106 -4.06 6.01 -2.57
C ILE A 106 -5.10 7.09 -2.25
N ALA A 107 -5.59 7.82 -3.27
CA ALA A 107 -6.59 8.84 -3.08
C ALA A 107 -7.89 8.27 -2.48
N ALA A 108 -8.33 7.11 -2.97
CA ALA A 108 -9.50 6.41 -2.44
C ALA A 108 -9.30 5.95 -0.98
N ALA A 109 -8.11 5.46 -0.62
CA ALA A 109 -7.78 5.07 0.75
C ALA A 109 -7.81 6.26 1.71
N VAL A 110 -7.19 7.39 1.33
CA VAL A 110 -7.22 8.63 2.13
C VAL A 110 -8.65 9.14 2.30
N GLU A 111 -9.46 9.17 1.24
CA GLU A 111 -10.86 9.63 1.32
C GLU A 111 -11.74 8.69 2.16
N THR A 112 -11.48 7.39 2.10
CA THR A 112 -12.14 6.39 2.95
C THR A 112 -11.81 6.63 4.42
N TRP A 113 -10.53 6.86 4.74
CA TRP A 113 -10.12 7.20 6.11
C TRP A 113 -10.77 8.51 6.57
N LYS A 114 -10.75 9.58 5.75
CA LYS A 114 -11.38 10.86 6.07
C LYS A 114 -12.88 10.73 6.32
N SER A 115 -13.57 9.88 5.56
CA SER A 115 -15.01 9.63 5.73
C SER A 115 -15.35 8.94 7.05
N ALA A 116 -14.40 8.19 7.62
CA ALA A 116 -14.55 7.51 8.91
C ALA A 116 -13.98 8.32 10.09
N ALA A 117 -13.15 9.34 9.82
CA ALA A 117 -12.51 10.16 10.83
C ALA A 117 -13.49 11.05 11.60
N THR A 118 -13.13 11.40 12.84
CA THR A 118 -13.90 12.35 13.66
C THR A 118 -13.72 13.79 13.17
N GLU A 119 -14.66 14.68 13.51
CA GLU A 119 -14.53 16.11 13.18
C GLU A 119 -13.25 16.72 13.76
N ASP A 120 -12.85 16.32 14.98
CA ASP A 120 -11.62 16.78 15.62
C ASP A 120 -10.38 16.34 14.82
N ALA A 121 -10.32 15.06 14.39
CA ALA A 121 -9.23 14.56 13.57
C ALA A 121 -9.15 15.29 12.22
N LEU A 122 -10.29 15.48 11.55
CA LEU A 122 -10.36 16.22 10.28
C LEU A 122 -9.94 17.68 10.42
N SER A 123 -10.25 18.32 11.56
CA SER A 123 -9.86 19.71 11.82
C SER A 123 -8.35 19.92 11.94
N LEU A 124 -7.62 18.89 12.42
CA LEU A 124 -6.17 18.90 12.58
C LEU A 124 -5.41 18.32 11.39
N PHE A 125 -6.11 17.56 10.53
CA PHE A 125 -5.51 16.71 9.52
C PHE A 125 -4.56 17.45 8.58
N SER A 126 -5.00 18.59 8.01
CA SER A 126 -4.16 19.36 7.08
C SER A 126 -2.86 19.83 7.73
N GLU A 127 -2.93 20.40 8.93
CA GLU A 127 -1.74 20.93 9.61
C GLU A 127 -0.76 19.80 10.01
N CYS A 128 -1.30 18.63 10.40
CA CYS A 128 -0.49 17.45 10.66
C CYS A 128 0.20 16.98 9.38
N MET A 129 -0.54 16.85 8.28
CA MET A 129 0.01 16.37 7.00
C MET A 129 1.01 17.35 6.38
N ASP A 130 0.85 18.67 6.55
CA ASP A 130 1.83 19.67 6.15
C ASP A 130 3.17 19.47 6.89
N LEU A 131 3.12 19.23 8.20
CA LEU A 131 4.31 18.96 9.00
C LEU A 131 4.97 17.64 8.59
N VAL A 132 4.18 16.60 8.32
CA VAL A 132 4.68 15.31 7.81
C VAL A 132 5.31 15.47 6.41
N ALA A 133 4.73 16.28 5.53
CA ALA A 133 5.31 16.58 4.22
C ALA A 133 6.68 17.26 4.33
N SER A 134 6.80 18.29 5.19
CA SER A 134 8.08 18.93 5.48
C SER A 134 9.11 17.98 6.10
N SER A 135 8.63 17.01 6.89
CA SER A 135 9.46 15.96 7.47
C SER A 135 9.95 14.96 6.40
N CYS A 136 9.10 14.56 5.46
CA CYS A 136 9.51 13.77 4.28
C CYS A 136 10.55 14.53 3.45
N GLU A 137 10.37 15.82 3.21
CA GLU A 137 11.35 16.64 2.52
C GLU A 137 12.70 16.64 3.26
N SER A 138 12.68 16.78 4.59
CA SER A 138 13.89 16.70 5.42
C SER A 138 14.58 15.33 5.32
N LEU A 139 13.81 14.25 5.23
CA LEU A 139 14.32 12.88 5.05
C LEU A 139 14.86 12.58 3.64
N SER A 140 14.63 13.46 2.67
CA SER A 140 15.25 13.39 1.34
C SER A 140 16.65 14.03 1.28
N GLN A 141 17.07 14.72 2.35
CA GLN A 141 18.34 15.43 2.44
C GLN A 141 19.46 14.56 3.03
N ASP A 142 20.71 15.01 2.91
CA ASP A 142 21.90 14.27 3.35
C ASP A 142 21.94 13.96 4.87
N ASN A 143 21.18 14.70 5.68
CA ASN A 143 21.12 14.52 7.14
C ASN A 143 19.96 13.61 7.61
N ALA A 144 19.29 12.90 6.70
CA ALA A 144 18.15 12.04 7.02
C ALA A 144 18.46 11.01 8.13
N GLN A 145 19.64 10.38 8.09
CA GLN A 145 20.01 9.36 9.09
C GLN A 145 20.12 9.92 10.51
N GLU A 146 20.63 11.14 10.68
CA GLU A 146 20.68 11.82 11.98
C GLU A 146 19.27 12.08 12.52
N LEU A 147 18.37 12.56 11.66
CA LEU A 147 16.97 12.81 12.03
C LEU A 147 16.24 11.51 12.43
N LEU A 148 16.53 10.40 11.74
CA LEU A 148 15.97 9.09 12.07
C LEU A 148 16.46 8.59 13.42
N ASP A 149 17.75 8.75 13.72
CA ASP A 149 18.32 8.41 15.03
C ASP A 149 17.70 9.25 16.16
N GLU A 150 17.55 10.57 15.95
CA GLU A 150 16.96 11.48 16.93
C GLU A 150 15.48 11.22 17.19
N SER A 151 14.72 10.85 16.15
CA SER A 151 13.31 10.47 16.27
C SER A 151 13.11 9.05 16.82
N GLY A 152 14.18 8.26 16.93
CA GLY A 152 14.14 6.86 17.32
C GLY A 152 13.57 5.92 16.23
N SER A 153 13.56 6.36 14.98
CA SER A 153 13.04 5.64 13.81
C SER A 153 14.13 4.81 13.14
N THR A 154 14.85 3.99 13.91
CA THR A 154 16.05 3.27 13.44
C THR A 154 15.76 1.94 12.75
N ASP A 155 14.52 1.43 12.87
CA ASP A 155 14.04 0.18 12.25
C ASP A 155 13.09 0.48 11.08
N CYS A 156 13.53 1.35 10.17
CA CYS A 156 12.81 1.71 8.96
C CYS A 156 13.56 1.23 7.71
N ALA A 157 12.89 1.28 6.55
CA ALA A 157 13.42 0.83 5.27
C ALA A 157 14.43 1.81 4.64
N TYR A 158 14.88 2.84 5.36
CA TYR A 158 15.86 3.81 4.88
C TYR A 158 17.15 3.13 4.34
N PRO A 159 17.69 3.56 3.18
CA PRO A 159 17.21 4.66 2.33
C PRO A 159 16.03 4.25 1.43
N TRP A 160 15.01 5.12 1.39
CA TRP A 160 13.85 4.94 0.51
C TRP A 160 14.14 5.34 -0.93
N SER A 161 13.41 4.74 -1.87
CA SER A 161 13.51 5.05 -3.30
C SER A 161 12.69 6.29 -3.68
N ASP A 162 12.99 6.90 -4.84
CA ASP A 162 12.18 7.98 -5.43
C ASP A 162 10.71 7.58 -5.62
N ALA A 163 10.44 6.29 -5.88
CA ALA A 163 9.08 5.77 -6.01
C ALA A 163 8.31 5.84 -4.68
N ALA A 164 8.96 5.56 -3.56
CA ALA A 164 8.35 5.71 -2.23
C ALA A 164 8.03 7.18 -1.94
N PHE A 165 8.93 8.11 -2.26
CA PHE A 165 8.66 9.54 -2.14
C PHE A 165 7.51 10.00 -3.05
N ALA A 166 7.41 9.48 -4.28
CA ALA A 166 6.32 9.78 -5.19
C ALA A 166 4.95 9.24 -4.69
N ALA A 167 4.93 8.04 -4.11
CA ALA A 167 3.73 7.49 -3.47
C ALA A 167 3.33 8.31 -2.22
N ALA A 168 4.28 8.71 -1.39
CA ALA A 168 4.02 9.64 -0.27
C ALA A 168 3.47 10.99 -0.77
N GLN A 169 3.98 11.54 -1.88
CA GLN A 169 3.42 12.75 -2.49
C GLN A 169 1.97 12.58 -2.98
N SER A 170 1.61 11.37 -3.40
CA SER A 170 0.21 11.04 -3.76
C SER A 170 -0.70 11.10 -2.53
N VAL A 171 -0.21 10.64 -1.36
CA VAL A 171 -0.91 10.79 -0.08
C VAL A 171 -1.09 12.26 0.27
N PHE A 172 -0.04 13.08 0.19
CA PHE A 172 -0.13 14.53 0.46
C PHE A 172 -1.13 15.22 -0.47
N SER A 173 -1.09 14.89 -1.76
CA SER A 173 -2.03 15.43 -2.75
C SER A 173 -3.48 15.06 -2.42
N ALA A 174 -3.73 13.81 -2.02
CA ALA A 174 -5.05 13.34 -1.59
C ALA A 174 -5.50 13.97 -0.25
N ALA A 175 -4.55 14.27 0.64
CA ALA A 175 -4.79 14.97 1.88
C ALA A 175 -5.08 16.48 1.67
N GLY A 176 -4.83 17.01 0.48
CA GLY A 176 -5.04 18.42 0.14
C GLY A 176 -3.88 19.34 0.51
N VAL A 177 -2.71 18.77 0.83
CA VAL A 177 -1.47 19.49 1.15
C VAL A 177 -0.51 19.42 -0.05
N ARG A 178 0.30 20.47 -0.25
CA ARG A 178 1.12 20.66 -1.46
C ARG A 178 2.59 20.80 -1.14
#